data_AF-A0A7V8WRA7-F1
#
_entry.id   AF-A0A7V8WRA7-F1
#
_cell.length_a   1.000
_cell.length_b   1.000
_cell.length_c   1.000
_cell.angle_alpha   90.00
_cell.angle_beta   90.00
_cell.angle_gamma   90.00
#
_symmetry.space_group_name_H-M   'P 1'
#
loop_
_entity.id
_entity.type
_entity.pdbx_description
1 polymer ?
#
loop_
_entity_poly.entity_id
_entity_poly.type
_entity_poly.pdbx_seq_one_letter_code
_entity_poly.pdbx_strand_id
1 'polypeptide(L)'
;MAKSERIVRYTTEELMEMRQRGEDRTDWAKVDALTEEELEASIDFEEEGEIDWSTAQSGIPGPQQQFTLWLDEEVIDWFTAQGIGYRAKMNDVLRSYVDAQRR
;
A
#
# COMPACT_ATOMS: atom_id res chain seq x y z
N MET A 1 23.51 -1.44 10.78
CA MET A 1 23.54 -1.18 9.32
C MET A 1 22.73 0.08 9.07
N ALA A 2 23.35 1.13 8.53
CA ALA A 2 22.68 2.42 8.32
C ALA A 2 21.68 2.32 7.16
N LYS A 3 20.43 2.72 7.38
CA LYS A 3 19.38 2.80 6.34
C LYS A 3 19.76 3.89 5.35
N SER A 4 19.70 3.60 4.05
CA SER A 4 20.00 4.56 2.98
C SER A 4 19.04 5.77 3.01
N GLU A 5 19.63 6.96 3.11
CA GLU A 5 19.01 8.28 3.33
C GLU A 5 18.33 8.90 2.09
N ARG A 6 17.63 8.14 1.24
CA ARG A 6 17.02 8.72 0.02
C ARG A 6 15.59 8.26 -0.25
N ILE A 7 14.71 8.48 0.71
CA ILE A 7 13.28 8.57 0.40
C ILE A 7 13.01 10.03 0.05
N VAL A 8 12.78 10.31 -1.23
CA VAL A 8 12.50 11.67 -1.74
C VAL A 8 11.05 11.72 -2.17
N ARG A 9 10.37 12.85 -1.90
CA ARG A 9 9.01 13.10 -2.34
C ARG A 9 9.05 13.93 -3.61
N TYR A 10 8.36 13.48 -4.65
CA TYR A 10 8.15 14.21 -5.88
C TYR A 10 6.66 14.38 -6.14
N THR A 11 6.29 15.49 -6.77
CA THR A 11 4.98 15.68 -7.37
C THR A 11 4.94 15.06 -8.76
N THR A 12 3.74 14.81 -9.28
CA THR A 12 3.57 14.24 -10.63
C THR A 12 4.17 15.13 -11.72
N GLU A 13 4.05 16.46 -11.57
CA GLU A 13 4.61 17.44 -12.51
C GLU A 13 6.14 17.39 -12.50
N GLU A 14 6.77 17.35 -11.33
CA GLU A 14 8.22 17.23 -11.19
C GLU A 14 8.75 15.93 -11.82
N LEU A 15 8.05 14.81 -11.65
CA LEU A 15 8.43 13.54 -12.29
C LEU A 15 8.36 13.62 -13.82
N MET A 16 7.35 14.29 -14.37
CA MET A 16 7.23 14.49 -15.82
C MET A 16 8.34 15.37 -16.36
N GLU A 17 8.74 16.42 -15.64
CA GLU A 17 9.87 17.26 -16.01
C GLU A 17 11.20 16.50 -15.94
N MET A 18 11.44 15.72 -14.89
CA MET A 18 12.64 14.89 -14.75
C MET A 18 12.79 13.91 -15.91
N ARG A 19 11.68 13.31 -16.35
CA ARG A 19 11.65 12.43 -17.54
C ARG A 19 11.98 13.20 -18.82
N GLN A 20 11.43 14.41 -19.01
CA GLN A 20 11.75 15.25 -20.17
C GLN A 20 13.22 15.69 -20.19
N ARG A 21 13.84 15.87 -19.00
CA ARG A 21 15.26 16.18 -18.85
C ARG A 21 16.17 14.95 -19.00
N GLY A 22 15.63 13.74 -19.15
CA GLY A 22 16.39 12.50 -19.23
C GLY A 22 17.06 12.08 -17.93
N GLU A 23 16.53 12.54 -16.79
CA GLU A 23 17.00 12.15 -15.46
C GLU A 23 16.40 10.82 -14.97
N ASP A 24 15.48 10.25 -15.75
CA ASP A 24 14.99 8.91 -15.52
C ASP A 24 16.06 7.88 -15.91
N ARG A 25 16.21 6.85 -15.09
CA ARG A 25 17.23 5.80 -15.29
C ARG A 25 16.68 4.63 -16.12
N THR A 26 15.50 4.79 -16.70
CA THR A 26 14.75 3.72 -17.34
C THR A 26 15.01 3.75 -18.84
N ASP A 27 15.35 2.59 -19.41
CA ASP A 27 15.47 2.46 -20.87
C ASP A 27 14.07 2.31 -21.50
N TRP A 28 13.42 3.44 -21.78
CA TRP A 28 12.09 3.45 -22.39
C TRP A 28 12.07 2.90 -23.80
N ALA A 29 13.16 3.02 -24.56
CA ALA A 29 13.24 2.46 -25.90
C ALA A 29 13.16 0.92 -25.87
N LYS A 30 13.78 0.31 -24.86
CA LYS A 30 13.66 -1.14 -24.62
C LYS A 30 12.23 -1.52 -24.21
N VAL A 31 11.58 -0.73 -23.38
CA VAL A 31 10.19 -0.99 -22.93
C VAL A 31 9.21 -0.87 -24.10
N ASP A 32 9.32 0.20 -24.90
CA ASP A 32 8.44 0.43 -26.06
C ASP A 32 8.64 -0.61 -27.17
N ALA A 33 9.81 -1.25 -27.22
CA ALA A 33 10.12 -2.31 -28.17
C ALA A 33 9.71 -3.71 -27.68
N LEU A 34 9.32 -3.87 -26.41
CA LEU A 34 8.93 -5.15 -25.83
C LEU A 34 7.56 -5.56 -26.38
N THR A 35 7.49 -6.76 -26.96
CA THR A 35 6.22 -7.28 -27.50
C THR A 35 5.36 -7.92 -26.41
N GLU A 36 4.05 -8.02 -26.66
CA GLU A 36 3.10 -8.66 -25.72
C GLU A 36 3.48 -10.12 -25.45
N GLU A 37 3.92 -10.85 -26.48
CA GLU A 37 4.33 -12.26 -26.38
C GLU A 37 5.58 -12.43 -25.50
N GLU A 38 6.55 -11.53 -25.62
CA GLU A 38 7.74 -11.51 -24.77
C GLU A 38 7.41 -11.10 -23.32
N LEU A 39 6.43 -10.21 -23.15
CA LEU A 39 5.94 -9.81 -21.83
C LEU A 39 5.25 -11.00 -21.13
N GLU A 40 4.31 -11.67 -21.78
CA GLU A 40 3.62 -12.85 -21.22
C GLU A 40 4.59 -13.99 -20.88
N ALA A 41 5.58 -14.23 -21.74
CA ALA A 41 6.61 -15.24 -21.48
C ALA A 41 7.53 -14.89 -20.29
N SER A 42 7.59 -13.61 -19.89
CA SER A 42 8.39 -13.15 -18.76
C SER A 42 7.67 -13.26 -17.40
N ILE A 43 6.37 -13.54 -17.40
CA ILE A 43 5.57 -13.68 -16.17
C ILE A 43 5.77 -15.09 -15.60
N ASP A 44 6.35 -15.16 -14.40
CA ASP A 44 6.42 -16.41 -13.63
C ASP A 44 5.16 -16.57 -12.77
N PHE A 45 4.14 -17.21 -13.34
CA PHE A 45 2.89 -17.48 -12.64
C PHE A 45 3.04 -18.43 -11.44
N GLU A 46 4.12 -19.23 -11.38
CA GLU A 46 4.39 -20.13 -10.25
C GLU A 46 4.91 -19.37 -9.01
N GLU A 47 5.60 -18.24 -9.22
CA GLU A 47 6.12 -17.37 -8.16
C GLU A 47 5.08 -16.33 -7.68
N GLU A 48 4.23 -15.81 -8.57
CA GLU A 48 3.32 -14.69 -8.28
C GLU A 48 2.06 -15.07 -7.47
N GLY A 49 1.64 -16.35 -7.49
CA GLY A 49 0.49 -16.85 -6.73
C GLY A 49 -0.88 -16.23 -7.13
N GLU A 50 -1.98 -16.90 -6.78
CA GLU A 50 -3.31 -16.29 -6.95
C GLU A 50 -3.52 -15.18 -5.90
N ILE A 51 -3.65 -13.93 -6.36
CA ILE A 51 -4.01 -12.81 -5.50
C ILE A 51 -5.51 -12.88 -5.20
N ASP A 52 -5.86 -13.09 -3.93
CA ASP A 52 -7.25 -12.99 -3.47
C ASP A 52 -7.70 -11.52 -3.41
N TRP A 53 -8.28 -11.06 -4.53
CA TRP A 53 -8.83 -9.71 -4.67
C TRP A 53 -9.94 -9.38 -3.66
N SER A 54 -10.55 -10.36 -3.00
CA SER A 54 -11.53 -10.10 -1.94
C SER A 54 -10.89 -9.52 -0.66
N THR A 55 -9.58 -9.75 -0.48
CA THR A 55 -8.79 -9.24 0.66
C THR A 55 -7.98 -8.00 0.31
N ALA A 56 -7.88 -7.66 -0.98
CA ALA A 56 -7.15 -6.50 -1.45
C ALA A 56 -7.84 -5.21 -0.98
N GLN A 57 -7.34 -4.59 0.09
CA GLN A 57 -7.74 -3.24 0.47
C GLN A 57 -7.29 -2.26 -0.62
N SER A 58 -8.20 -1.96 -1.55
CA SER A 58 -8.03 -0.88 -2.52
C SER A 58 -8.14 0.47 -1.80
N GLY A 59 -6.99 1.08 -1.50
CA GLY A 59 -6.94 2.46 -1.03
C GLY A 59 -5.58 2.84 -0.45
N ILE A 60 -5.12 4.04 -0.77
CA ILE A 60 -4.06 4.70 0.00
C ILE A 60 -4.63 4.92 1.41
N PRO A 61 -3.97 4.44 2.49
CA PRO A 61 -4.42 4.73 3.85
C PRO A 61 -4.54 6.23 4.01
N GLY A 62 -5.77 6.71 4.26
CA GLY A 62 -6.01 8.12 4.54
C GLY A 62 -5.24 8.57 5.78
N PRO A 63 -5.07 9.88 5.98
CA PRO A 63 -4.39 10.41 7.16
C PRO A 63 -5.06 9.88 8.44
N GLN A 64 -4.32 9.13 9.24
CA GLN A 64 -4.78 8.66 10.55
C GLN A 64 -4.64 9.82 11.56
N GLN A 65 -5.73 10.15 12.25
CA GLN A 65 -5.67 11.09 13.37
C GLN A 65 -5.39 10.35 14.66
N GLN A 66 -4.41 10.83 15.42
CA GLN A 66 -4.16 10.35 16.78
C GLN A 66 -5.03 11.14 17.76
N PHE A 67 -5.88 10.44 18.51
CA PHE A 67 -6.67 11.01 19.60
C PHE A 67 -6.75 10.02 20.77
N THR A 68 -7.07 10.54 21.96
CA THR A 68 -7.28 9.71 23.15
C THR A 68 -8.76 9.34 23.24
N LEU A 69 -9.05 8.05 23.25
CA LEU A 69 -10.39 7.49 23.47
C LEU A 69 -10.39 6.68 24.76
N TRP A 70 -11.50 6.77 25.51
CA TRP A 70 -11.76 5.88 26.64
C TRP A 70 -12.48 4.64 26.12
N LEU A 71 -11.90 3.47 26.42
CA LEU A 71 -12.45 2.16 26.07
C LEU A 71 -12.49 1.32 27.34
N ASP A 72 -13.42 0.37 27.38
CA ASP A 72 -13.48 -0.61 28.47
C ASP A 72 -12.24 -1.50 28.46
N GLU A 73 -11.79 -1.89 29.66
CA GLU A 73 -10.58 -2.71 29.86
C GLU A 73 -10.66 -4.04 29.09
N GLU A 74 -11.81 -4.71 29.12
CA GLU A 74 -12.04 -5.96 28.39
C GLU A 74 -11.81 -5.83 26.88
N VAL A 75 -12.19 -4.69 26.30
CA VAL A 75 -12.00 -4.42 24.88
C VAL A 75 -10.51 -4.24 24.58
N ILE A 76 -9.80 -3.47 25.41
CA ILE A 76 -8.36 -3.25 25.27
C ILE A 76 -7.61 -4.57 25.36
N ASP A 77 -7.93 -5.40 26.36
CA ASP A 77 -7.29 -6.69 26.57
C ASP A 77 -7.51 -7.65 25.40
N TRP A 78 -8.74 -7.72 24.89
CA TRP A 78 -9.07 -8.58 23.75
C TRP A 78 -8.27 -8.24 22.49
N PHE A 79 -8.13 -6.94 22.18
CA PHE A 79 -7.33 -6.52 21.04
C PHE A 79 -5.83 -6.73 21.30
N THR A 80 -5.34 -6.35 22.49
CA THR A 80 -3.92 -6.46 22.83
C THR A 80 -3.44 -7.91 22.82
N ALA A 81 -4.28 -8.87 23.21
CA ALA A 81 -4.00 -10.30 23.15
C ALA A 81 -3.72 -10.83 21.73
N GLN A 82 -4.11 -10.10 20.68
CA GLN A 82 -3.87 -10.47 19.29
C GLN A 82 -2.48 -10.09 18.75
N GLY A 83 -1.65 -9.46 19.57
CA GLY A 83 -0.25 -9.18 19.27
C GLY A 83 -0.02 -7.93 18.42
N ILE A 84 1.09 -7.94 17.67
CA ILE A 84 1.55 -6.80 16.87
C ILE A 84 0.49 -6.46 15.83
N GLY A 85 0.08 -5.19 15.78
CA GLY A 85 -0.96 -4.71 14.87
C GLY A 85 -2.37 -4.65 15.47
N TYR A 86 -2.56 -4.88 16.78
CA TYR A 86 -3.87 -4.77 17.43
C TYR A 86 -4.59 -3.44 17.15
N ARG A 87 -3.85 -2.32 17.08
CA ARG A 87 -4.41 -1.00 16.75
C ARG A 87 -4.99 -0.93 15.34
N ALA A 88 -4.35 -1.58 14.38
CA ALA A 88 -4.84 -1.63 12.99
C ALA A 88 -6.12 -2.46 12.93
N LYS A 89 -6.14 -3.65 13.56
CA LYS A 89 -7.35 -4.48 13.65
C LYS A 89 -8.51 -3.77 14.35
N MET A 90 -8.21 -3.05 15.44
CA MET A 90 -9.20 -2.23 16.15
C MET A 90 -9.78 -1.15 15.22
N ASN A 91 -8.94 -0.48 14.43
CA ASN A 91 -9.38 0.51 13.45
C ASN A 91 -10.26 -0.12 12.37
N ASP A 92 -9.90 -1.28 11.83
CA ASP A 92 -10.69 -1.99 10.81
C ASP A 92 -12.10 -2.36 11.32
N VAL A 93 -12.21 -2.82 12.57
CA VAL A 93 -13.50 -3.11 13.21
C VAL A 93 -14.36 -1.83 13.32
N LEU A 94 -13.77 -0.74 13.81
CA LEU A 94 -14.47 0.54 13.93
C LEU A 94 -14.92 1.07 12.56
N ARG A 95 -14.08 0.92 11.54
CA ARG A 95 -14.39 1.30 10.17
C ARG A 95 -15.56 0.50 9.61
N SER A 96 -15.54 -0.82 9.78
CA SER A 96 -16.64 -1.68 9.36
C SER A 96 -17.97 -1.31 10.03
N TYR A 97 -17.94 -0.92 11.30
CA TYR A 97 -19.14 -0.44 12.00
C TYR A 97 -19.67 0.87 11.41
N VAL A 98 -18.78 1.85 11.16
CA VAL A 98 -19.15 3.12 10.54
C VAL A 98 -19.75 2.91 9.14
N ASP A 99 -19.13 2.05 8.32
CA ASP A 99 -19.61 1.77 6.97
C ASP A 99 -20.97 1.06 6.97
N ALA A 100 -21.21 0.17 7.93
CA ALA A 100 -22.51 -0.47 8.10
C ALA A 100 -23.62 0.53 8.49
N GLN A 101 -23.30 1.55 9.30
CA GLN A 101 -24.25 2.59 9.73
C GLN A 101 -24.52 3.67 8.67
N ARG A 102 -23.68 3.78 7.64
CA ARG A 102 -23.85 4.73 6.54
C ARG A 102 -24.69 4.17 5.38
N ARG A 103 -25.05 2.89 5.42
CA ARG A 103 -25.94 2.27 4.44
C ARG A 103 -27.40 2.59 4.70
#